data_AF-A0A6L5Y066-F1
#
_entry.id   AF-A0A6L5Y066-F1
#
_cell.length_a   1.000
_cell.length_b   1.000
_cell.length_c   1.000
_cell.angle_alpha   90.00
_cell.angle_beta   90.00
_cell.angle_gamma   90.00
#
_symmetry.space_group_name_H-M   'P 1'
#
loop_
_entity.id
_entity.type
_entity.pdbx_description
1 polymer ?
#
loop_
_entity_poly.entity_id
_entity_poly.type
_entity_poly.pdbx_seq_one_letter_code
_entity_poly.pdbx_strand_id
1 'polypeptide(L)'
;MSNYYGKVRKRSQNLLIVEGNHEKNKLFWLIFKCFPEINVNIDDIWIYGTNIYMLYDDIVKEYGGKWAEENDNIDLPNEKYQYLYNRVKSIKL
;
A
#
# COMPACT_ATOMS: atom_id res chain seq x y z
N MET A 1 -32.49 27.80 -6.88
CA MET A 1 -31.25 27.02 -7.15
C MET A 1 -30.96 26.18 -5.92
N SER A 2 -31.04 24.85 -6.02
CA SER A 2 -30.74 23.95 -4.91
C SER A 2 -29.23 23.73 -4.82
N ASN A 3 -28.63 24.07 -3.67
CA ASN A 3 -27.22 23.81 -3.38
C ASN A 3 -27.02 22.32 -3.06
N TYR A 4 -27.05 21.48 -4.10
CA TYR A 4 -26.52 20.11 -4.02
C TYR A 4 -24.99 20.22 -3.99
N TYR A 5 -24.42 20.48 -2.81
CA TYR A 5 -23.02 20.15 -2.55
C TYR A 5 -22.92 18.62 -2.51
N GLY A 6 -22.81 18.00 -3.68
CA GLY A 6 -22.54 16.57 -3.78
C GLY A 6 -21.28 16.28 -2.95
N LYS A 7 -21.41 15.47 -1.89
CA LYS A 7 -20.25 14.93 -1.19
C LYS A 7 -19.31 14.38 -2.26
N VAL A 8 -18.10 14.94 -2.33
CA VAL A 8 -17.07 14.48 -3.27
C VAL A 8 -16.94 12.97 -3.09
N ARG A 9 -17.28 12.21 -4.15
CA ARG A 9 -17.15 10.75 -4.11
C ARG A 9 -15.67 10.44 -3.88
N LYS A 10 -15.38 9.86 -2.72
CA LYS A 10 -14.02 9.49 -2.35
C LYS A 10 -13.70 8.18 -3.06
N ARG A 11 -12.97 8.25 -4.17
CA ARG A 11 -12.44 7.07 -4.87
C ARG A 11 -11.53 6.33 -3.88
N SER A 12 -11.69 5.01 -3.70
CA SER A 12 -10.73 4.24 -2.88
C SER A 12 -9.33 4.48 -3.42
N GLN A 13 -8.45 4.96 -2.56
CA GLN A 13 -7.04 5.17 -2.85
C GLN A 13 -6.28 4.08 -2.09
N ASN A 14 -5.59 3.22 -2.83
CA ASN A 14 -4.69 2.25 -2.23
C ASN A 14 -3.35 2.94 -1.93
N LEU A 15 -2.81 2.71 -0.73
CA LEU A 15 -1.48 3.20 -0.36
C LEU A 15 -0.52 2.02 -0.28
N LEU A 16 0.50 2.04 -1.14
CA LEU A 16 1.62 1.09 -1.09
C LEU A 16 2.78 1.69 -0.30
N ILE A 17 3.25 0.97 0.71
CA ILE A 17 4.42 1.32 1.52
C ILE A 17 5.44 0.20 1.38
N VAL A 18 6.67 0.56 1.04
CA VAL A 18 7.81 -0.35 1.06
C VAL A 18 8.76 0.14 2.13
N GLU A 19 8.90 -0.66 3.19
CA GLU A 19 9.80 -0.37 4.29
C GLU A 19 10.61 -1.62 4.64
N GLY A 20 11.87 -1.43 5.06
CA GLY A 20 12.70 -2.56 5.43
C GLY A 20 12.07 -3.35 6.59
N ASN A 21 12.19 -4.68 6.55
CA ASN A 21 11.60 -5.57 7.58
C ASN A 21 11.97 -5.17 9.02
N HIS A 22 13.17 -4.62 9.22
CA HIS A 22 13.67 -4.16 10.52
C HIS A 22 13.01 -2.87 11.03
N GLU A 23 12.35 -2.09 10.17
CA GLU A 23 11.67 -0.85 10.52
C GLU A 23 10.32 -1.08 11.23
N LYS A 24 9.76 -2.30 11.18
CA LYS A 24 8.59 -2.71 11.99
C LYS A 24 7.42 -1.72 11.93
N ASN A 25 7.02 -1.28 10.74
CA ASN A 25 5.92 -0.33 10.52
C ASN A 25 6.19 1.11 10.99
N LYS A 26 7.43 1.49 11.31
CA LYS A 26 7.74 2.86 11.74
C LYS A 26 7.43 3.88 10.66
N LEU A 27 7.73 3.57 9.40
CA LEU A 27 7.46 4.49 8.29
C LEU A 27 5.95 4.69 8.14
N PHE A 28 5.20 3.59 8.18
CA PHE A 28 3.74 3.60 8.23
C PHE A 28 3.23 4.53 9.35
N TRP A 29 3.65 4.31 10.60
CA TRP A 29 3.19 5.14 11.73
C TRP A 29 3.57 6.61 11.59
N LEU A 30 4.77 6.92 11.07
CA LEU A 30 5.23 8.29 10.91
C LEU A 30 4.40 9.03 9.86
N ILE A 31 4.08 8.39 8.73
CA ILE A 31 3.25 8.97 7.68
C ILE A 31 1.89 9.39 8.25
N PHE A 32 1.21 8.51 8.99
CA PHE A 32 -0.10 8.83 9.56
C PHE A 32 -0.05 9.84 10.72
N LYS A 33 1.08 9.93 11.43
CA LYS A 33 1.30 10.96 12.45
C LYS A 33 1.52 12.34 11.84
N CYS A 34 2.28 12.41 10.75
CA CYS A 34 2.66 13.68 10.10
C CYS A 34 1.60 14.18 9.12
N PHE A 35 0.85 13.28 8.49
CA PHE A 35 -0.11 13.59 7.43
C PHE A 35 -1.48 12.96 7.72
N PRO A 36 -2.19 13.37 8.79
CA PRO A 36 -3.51 12.85 9.13
C PRO A 36 -4.55 13.06 8.02
N GLU A 37 -4.32 14.01 7.11
CA GLU A 37 -5.16 14.33 5.96
C GLU A 37 -5.12 13.29 4.83
N ILE A 38 -4.18 12.33 4.85
CA ILE A 38 -4.05 11.29 3.80
C ILE A 38 -5.35 10.51 3.62
N ASN A 39 -6.20 10.43 4.65
CA ASN A 39 -7.60 9.99 4.53
C ASN A 39 -7.76 8.68 3.72
N VAL A 40 -6.89 7.70 3.97
CA VAL A 40 -6.93 6.36 3.36
C VAL A 40 -7.50 5.37 4.38
N ASN A 41 -8.30 4.40 3.92
CA ASN A 41 -8.76 3.31 4.79
C ASN A 41 -7.59 2.38 5.08
N ILE A 42 -7.40 1.96 6.33
CA ILE A 42 -6.34 1.03 6.72
C ILE A 42 -6.38 -0.29 5.95
N ASP A 43 -7.59 -0.71 5.53
CA ASP A 43 -7.77 -1.92 4.73
C ASP A 43 -7.31 -1.74 3.27
N ASP A 44 -7.11 -0.49 2.82
CA ASP A 44 -6.58 -0.12 1.50
C ASP A 44 -5.04 0.12 1.54
N ILE A 45 -4.36 -0.25 2.64
CA ILE A 45 -2.92 -0.04 2.83
C ILE A 45 -2.17 -1.36 2.70
N TRP A 46 -1.13 -1.35 1.87
CA TRP A 46 -0.27 -2.48 1.58
C TRP A 46 1.15 -2.17 2.04
N ILE A 47 1.69 -2.95 2.98
CA ILE A 47 3.05 -2.75 3.51
C ILE A 47 3.91 -3.95 3.14
N TYR A 48 4.99 -3.68 2.40
CA TYR A 48 5.97 -4.67 1.98
C TYR A 48 7.26 -4.50 2.78
N GLY A 49 7.57 -5.52 3.59
CA GLY A 49 8.74 -5.59 4.47
C GLY A 49 10.06 -5.88 3.73
N THR A 50 10.41 -5.08 2.74
CA THR A 50 11.56 -5.32 1.84
C THR A 50 12.18 -3.99 1.39
N ASN A 51 13.28 -4.03 0.64
CA ASN A 51 13.75 -2.85 -0.08
C ASN A 51 13.04 -2.74 -1.44
N ILE A 52 12.92 -1.53 -1.97
CA ILE A 52 12.18 -1.27 -3.21
C ILE A 52 12.76 -2.01 -4.43
N TYR A 53 14.07 -2.24 -4.47
CA TYR A 53 14.73 -2.95 -5.57
C TYR A 53 14.37 -4.43 -5.60
N MET A 54 14.30 -5.08 -4.44
CA MET A 54 13.90 -6.48 -4.34
C MET A 54 12.42 -6.66 -4.72
N LEU A 55 11.55 -5.74 -4.32
CA LEU A 55 10.15 -5.76 -4.77
C LEU A 55 10.07 -5.60 -6.30
N TYR A 56 10.85 -4.67 -6.87
CA TYR A 56 10.91 -4.47 -8.31
C TYR A 56 11.40 -5.73 -9.03
N ASP A 57 12.47 -6.36 -8.55
CA ASP A 57 13.02 -7.59 -9.13
C ASP A 57 12.01 -8.74 -9.08
N ASP A 58 11.26 -8.88 -7.98
CA ASP A 58 10.20 -9.87 -7.87
C ASP A 58 9.07 -9.60 -8.89
N ILE A 59 8.65 -8.34 -9.07
CA ILE A 59 7.65 -7.97 -10.10
C ILE A 59 8.18 -8.31 -11.50
N VAL A 60 9.41 -7.92 -11.84
CA VAL A 60 10.02 -8.23 -13.15
C VAL A 60 10.13 -9.74 -13.36
N LYS A 61 10.43 -10.50 -12.32
CA LYS A 61 10.55 -11.96 -12.39
C LYS A 61 9.20 -12.63 -12.65
N GLU A 62 8.13 -12.10 -12.06
CA GLU A 62 6.79 -12.66 -12.16
C GLU A 62 6.07 -12.24 -13.44
N TYR A 63 6.16 -10.96 -13.81
CA TYR A 63 5.42 -10.34 -14.92
C TYR A 63 6.28 -10.06 -16.16
N GLY A 64 7.58 -10.32 -16.10
CA GLY A 64 8.52 -10.06 -17.20
C GLY A 64 8.96 -8.59 -17.28
N GLY A 65 10.03 -8.30 -18.01
CA GLY A 65 10.64 -6.96 -18.07
C GLY A 65 9.79 -5.86 -18.71
N LYS A 66 8.68 -6.21 -19.35
CA LYS A 66 7.74 -5.27 -19.99
C LYS A 66 6.48 -5.02 -19.19
N TRP A 67 6.42 -5.51 -17.94
CA TRP A 67 5.25 -5.39 -17.06
C TRP A 67 4.71 -3.95 -16.97
N ALA A 68 5.58 -2.94 -17.00
CA ALA A 68 5.20 -1.53 -16.92
C ALA A 68 4.68 -0.95 -18.24
N GLU A 69 5.02 -1.56 -19.38
CA GLU A 69 4.63 -1.12 -20.72
C GLU A 69 3.24 -1.65 -21.11
N GLU A 70 2.89 -2.83 -20.62
CA GLU A 70 1.68 -3.57 -21.04
C GLU A 70 0.40 -3.07 -20.32
N ASN A 71 0.51 -2.11 -19.38
CA ASN A 71 -0.60 -1.63 -18.53
C ASN A 71 -1.39 -2.78 -17.86
N ASP A 72 -0.73 -3.92 -17.67
CA ASP A 72 -1.35 -5.07 -17.08
C ASP A 72 -1.68 -4.80 -15.61
N ASN A 73 -2.80 -5.36 -15.16
CA ASN A 73 -3.11 -5.38 -13.74
C ASN A 73 -2.11 -6.30 -13.06
N ILE A 74 -1.26 -5.71 -12.22
CA ILE A 74 -0.24 -6.43 -11.49
C ILE A 74 -0.81 -6.80 -10.14
N ASP A 75 -0.94 -8.11 -9.89
CA ASP A 75 -1.17 -8.62 -8.56
C ASP A 75 0.17 -8.62 -7.83
N LEU A 76 0.40 -7.62 -6.99
CA LEU A 76 1.64 -7.54 -6.23
C LEU A 76 1.82 -8.82 -5.37
N PRO A 77 3.05 -9.34 -5.25
CA PRO A 77 3.33 -10.63 -4.59
C PRO A 77 3.05 -10.57 -3.09
N ASN A 78 1.78 -10.76 -2.73
CA ASN A 78 1.26 -10.62 -1.38
C ASN A 78 1.89 -11.65 -0.43
N GLU A 79 1.97 -12.91 -0.84
CA GLU A 79 2.28 -14.02 0.07
C GLU A 79 3.71 -14.01 0.63
N LYS A 80 4.70 -13.53 -0.15
CA LYS A 80 6.12 -13.60 0.23
C LYS A 80 6.51 -12.62 1.33
N TYR A 81 5.75 -11.53 1.48
CA TYR A 81 6.04 -10.42 2.41
C TYR A 81 4.94 -10.19 3.46
N GLN A 82 3.91 -11.05 3.50
CA GLN A 82 2.71 -10.93 4.34
C GLN A 82 2.91 -11.21 5.84
N TYR A 83 4.05 -10.88 6.45
CA TYR A 83 4.23 -11.05 7.90
C TYR A 83 3.58 -9.93 8.74
N LEU A 84 3.18 -8.81 8.12
CA LEU A 84 2.73 -7.61 8.83
C LEU A 84 1.21 -7.38 8.80
N TYR A 85 0.49 -7.87 7.79
CA TYR A 85 -0.97 -7.75 7.69
C TYR A 85 -1.67 -8.39 8.91
N ASN A 86 -1.17 -9.53 9.36
CA ASN A 86 -1.71 -10.23 10.53
C ASN A 86 -1.38 -9.51 11.85
N ARG A 87 -0.27 -8.76 11.92
CA ARG A 87 0.15 -8.02 13.12
C ARG A 87 -0.53 -6.66 13.26
N VAL A 88 -0.84 -5.99 12.14
CA VAL A 88 -1.65 -4.75 12.16
C VAL A 88 -3.12 -5.08 12.45
N LYS A 89 -3.66 -6.20 11.92
CA LYS A 89 -4.98 -6.71 12.35
C LYS A 89 -5.02 -7.10 13.84
N SER A 90 -3.96 -7.69 14.39
CA SER A 90 -3.90 -7.99 15.83
C SER A 90 -3.70 -6.75 16.71
N ILE A 91 -3.45 -5.57 16.12
CA ILE A 91 -3.36 -4.27 16.82
C ILE A 91 -4.67 -3.46 16.62
N LYS A 92 -5.66 -3.97 15.87
CA LYS A 92 -7.03 -3.40 15.90
C LYS A 92 -7.69 -3.75 17.25
N LEU A 93 -7.75 -2.72 18.11
CA LEU A 93 -8.79 -2.36 19.11
C LEU A 93 -9.12 -3.38 20.21
#